data_AF-A0A4D6HR61-F1
#
_entry.id   AF-A0A4D6HR61-F1
#
_cell.length_a   1.000
_cell.length_b   1.000
_cell.length_c   1.000
_cell.angle_alpha   90.00
_cell.angle_beta   90.00
_cell.angle_gamma   90.00
#
_symmetry.space_group_name_H-M   'P 1'
#
loop_
_entity.id
_entity.type
_entity.pdbx_description
1 polymer ?
#
loop_
_entity_poly.entity_id
_entity_poly.type
_entity_poly.pdbx_seq_one_letter_code
_entity_poly.pdbx_strand_id
1 'polypeptide(L)' 'MPEPVETTTPEGVDYGWVMQVTFVVTILVGAPIVAILSLNADLPSWGARAEFAIRVGAPIWFLTALVVFTYAKRKQT' A
#
# COMPACT_ATOMS: atom_id res chain seq x y z
N MET A 1 13.49 19.73 -28.79
CA MET A 1 14.14 19.62 -27.46
C MET A 1 13.13 18.96 -26.54
N PRO A 2 13.49 18.02 -25.67
CA PRO A 2 12.56 17.53 -24.65
C PRO A 2 12.11 18.71 -23.78
N GLU A 3 10.83 18.75 -23.41
CA GLU A 3 10.33 19.67 -22.39
C GLU A 3 11.13 19.44 -21.09
N PRO A 4 11.65 20.49 -20.43
CA PRO A 4 12.36 20.34 -19.17
C PRO A 4 11.46 19.65 -18.12
N VAL A 5 11.93 18.53 -17.58
CA VAL A 5 11.25 17.85 -16.46
C VAL A 5 11.46 18.70 -15.21
N GLU A 6 10.39 19.20 -14.60
CA GLU A 6 10.48 19.81 -13.28
C GLU A 6 11.02 18.77 -12.29
N THR A 7 12.17 19.06 -11.72
CA THR A 7 12.77 18.27 -10.65
C THR A 7 12.59 19.04 -9.36
N THR A 8 11.98 18.39 -8.38
CA THR A 8 11.94 18.89 -7.01
C THR A 8 12.94 18.09 -6.20
N THR A 9 13.72 18.74 -5.36
CA THR A 9 14.50 18.07 -4.31
C THR A 9 13.63 18.11 -3.07
N PRO A 10 12.98 17.00 -2.67
CA PRO A 10 12.12 17.03 -1.51
C PRO A 10 12.98 17.29 -0.28
N GLU A 11 12.76 18.41 0.41
CA GLU A 11 13.21 18.56 1.79
C GLU A 11 12.26 17.75 2.68
N GLY A 12 12.78 16.82 3.47
CA GLY A 12 11.95 15.89 4.24
C GLY A 12 11.47 14.68 3.41
N VAL A 13 10.51 13.94 3.95
CA VAL A 13 10.19 12.58 3.50
C VAL A 13 9.80 12.55 2.02
N ASP A 14 10.38 11.63 1.25
CA ASP A 14 9.96 11.37 -0.12
C ASP A 14 8.58 10.68 -0.13
N TYR A 15 7.52 11.50 -0.16
CA TYR A 15 6.14 11.03 -0.20
C TYR A 15 5.80 10.29 -1.50
N GLY A 16 6.50 10.58 -2.60
CA GLY A 16 6.34 9.86 -3.87
C GLY A 16 6.79 8.42 -3.72
N TRP A 17 7.98 8.22 -3.16
CA TRP A 17 8.49 6.90 -2.82
C TRP A 17 7.59 6.16 -1.82
N VAL A 18 7.13 6.84 -0.75
CA VAL A 18 6.23 6.23 0.26
C VAL A 18 4.94 5.74 -0.41
N MET A 19 4.36 6.53 -1.30
CA MET A 19 3.13 6.17 -2.02
C MET A 19 3.37 4.97 -2.96
N GLN A 20 4.42 5.02 -3.77
CA GLN A 20 4.75 3.95 -4.72
C GLN A 20 5.05 2.63 -4.01
N VAL A 21 5.87 2.67 -2.95
CA VAL A 21 6.21 1.45 -2.19
C VAL A 21 5.01 0.91 -1.47
N THR A 22 4.17 1.75 -0.86
CA THR A 22 2.92 1.29 -0.22
C THR A 22 2.02 0.61 -1.25
N PHE A 23 1.85 1.20 -2.43
CA PHE A 23 1.06 0.62 -3.52
C PHE A 23 1.62 -0.74 -3.96
N VAL A 24 2.91 -0.81 -4.29
CA VAL A 24 3.57 -2.06 -4.72
C VAL A 24 3.49 -3.15 -3.65
N VAL A 25 3.76 -2.82 -2.38
CA VAL A 25 3.70 -3.79 -1.27
C VAL A 25 2.28 -4.30 -1.07
N THR A 26 1.26 -3.44 -1.14
CA THR A 26 -0.13 -3.87 -0.97
C THR A 26 -0.61 -4.76 -2.12
N ILE A 27 -0.09 -4.60 -3.34
CA ILE A 27 -0.36 -5.52 -4.45
C ILE A 27 0.38 -6.84 -4.26
N LEU A 28 1.70 -6.81 -4.04
CA LEU A 28 2.54 -8.02 -4.02
C LEU A 28 2.40 -8.84 -2.75
N VAL A 29 2.00 -8.23 -1.64
CA VAL A 29 1.89 -8.90 -0.33
C VAL A 29 0.47 -8.82 0.19
N GLY A 30 -0.14 -7.64 0.18
CA GLY A 30 -1.49 -7.45 0.70
C GLY A 30 -2.54 -8.26 -0.06
N ALA A 31 -2.56 -8.22 -1.39
CA ALA A 31 -3.51 -8.97 -2.20
C ALA A 31 -3.37 -10.50 -2.03
N PRO A 32 -2.15 -11.07 -2.06
CA PRO A 32 -1.97 -12.49 -1.72
C PRO A 32 -2.43 -12.86 -0.30
N ILE A 33 -2.19 -12.01 0.71
CA ILE A 33 -2.70 -12.25 2.06
C ILE A 33 -4.23 -12.30 2.06
N VAL A 34 -4.90 -11.32 1.43
CA VAL A 34 -6.37 -11.31 1.31
C VAL A 34 -6.87 -12.57 0.61
N ALA A 35 -6.23 -12.98 -0.49
CA ALA A 35 -6.60 -14.19 -1.23
C ALA A 35 -6.45 -15.46 -0.38
N ILE A 36 -5.32 -15.63 0.31
CA ILE A 36 -5.08 -16.80 1.19
C ILE A 36 -6.09 -16.83 2.34
N LEU A 37 -6.35 -15.70 2.98
CA LEU A 37 -7.32 -15.64 4.09
C LEU A 37 -8.75 -15.94 3.63
N SER A 38 -9.10 -15.58 2.39
CA SER A 38 -10.43 -15.85 1.82
C SER A 38 -10.74 -17.34 1.67
N LEU A 39 -9.72 -18.20 1.63
CA LEU A 39 -9.89 -19.67 1.57
C LEU A 39 -10.58 -20.24 2.81
N ASN A 40 -10.60 -19.49 3.92
CA ASN A 40 -11.19 -19.91 5.19
C ASN A 40 -12.53 -19.22 5.48
N ALA A 41 -13.07 -18.46 4.52
CA ALA A 41 -14.29 -17.70 4.69
C ALA A 41 -15.37 -18.19 3.71
N ASP A 42 -16.62 -18.29 4.19
CA ASP A 42 -17.76 -18.53 3.31
C ASP A 42 -18.20 -17.20 2.67
N LEU A 43 -17.95 -17.07 1.37
CA LEU A 43 -18.15 -15.84 0.60
C LEU A 43 -19.08 -16.10 -0.60
N PRO A 44 -20.38 -16.39 -0.38
CA PRO A 44 -21.27 -16.86 -1.44
C PRO A 44 -21.58 -15.76 -2.47
N SER A 45 -21.68 -14.50 -2.04
CA SER A 45 -22.05 -13.36 -2.88
C SER A 45 -20.86 -12.45 -3.22
N TRP A 46 -21.00 -11.62 -4.26
CA TRP A 46 -19.97 -10.62 -4.57
C TRP A 46 -19.84 -9.58 -3.45
N GLY A 47 -20.96 -9.17 -2.84
CA GLY A 47 -20.96 -8.26 -1.68
C GLY A 47 -20.15 -8.80 -0.51
N ALA A 48 -20.29 -10.09 -0.18
CA ALA A 48 -19.50 -10.74 0.86
C ALA A 48 -17.99 -10.71 0.54
N ARG A 49 -17.63 -10.99 -0.72
CA ARG A 49 -16.23 -10.92 -1.19
C ARG A 49 -15.65 -9.51 -1.08
N ALA A 50 -16.41 -8.49 -1.49
CA ALA A 50 -16.00 -7.09 -1.42
C ALA A 50 -15.83 -6.62 0.04
N GLU A 51 -16.80 -6.92 0.91
CA GLU A 51 -16.73 -6.59 2.33
C GLU A 51 -15.53 -7.26 3.01
N PHE A 52 -15.30 -8.55 2.73
CA PHE A 52 -14.15 -9.29 3.23
C PHE A 52 -12.83 -8.62 2.80
N ALA A 53 -12.69 -8.33 1.50
CA ALA A 53 -11.49 -7.71 0.95
C ALA A 53 -11.21 -6.33 1.57
N ILE A 54 -12.25 -5.50 1.80
CA ILE A 54 -12.11 -4.20 2.44
C ILE A 54 -11.70 -4.36 3.91
N ARG A 55 -12.37 -5.23 4.66
CA ARG A 55 -12.10 -5.44 6.10
C ARG A 55 -10.68 -5.95 6.36
N VAL A 56 -10.19 -6.85 5.51
CA VAL A 56 -8.82 -7.39 5.62
C VAL A 56 -7.80 -6.43 5.00
N GLY A 57 -8.11 -5.84 3.86
CA GLY A 57 -7.20 -4.96 3.12
C GLY A 57 -6.93 -3.63 3.82
N ALA A 58 -7.93 -3.02 4.46
CA ALA A 58 -7.79 -1.73 5.14
C ALA A 58 -6.70 -1.72 6.24
N PRO A 59 -6.66 -2.66 7.21
CA PRO A 59 -5.60 -2.69 8.21
C PRO A 59 -4.23 -3.00 7.60
N ILE A 60 -4.15 -3.89 6.60
CA ILE A 60 -2.90 -4.18 5.89
C ILE A 60 -2.35 -2.90 5.23
N TRP A 61 -3.20 -2.17 4.52
CA TRP A 61 -2.83 -0.94 3.84
C TRP A 61 -2.37 0.13 4.83
N PHE A 62 -3.14 0.34 5.91
CA PHE A 62 -2.80 1.31 6.94
C PHE A 62 -1.47 1.00 7.64
N LEU A 63 -1.26 -0.25 8.05
CA LEU A 63 0.00 -0.67 8.68
C LEU A 63 1.18 -0.54 7.73
N THR A 64 1.00 -0.91 6.46
CA THR A 64 2.03 -0.74 5.42
C THR A 64 2.41 0.73 5.28
N ALA A 65 1.43 1.63 5.17
CA ALA A 65 1.67 3.06 5.07
C ALA A 65 2.44 3.61 6.27
N LEU A 66 2.07 3.23 7.50
CA LEU A 66 2.78 3.63 8.71
C LEU A 66 4.23 3.13 8.75
N VAL A 67 4.46 1.86 8.40
CA VAL A 67 5.79 1.26 8.38
C VAL A 67 6.67 1.92 7.32
N VAL A 68 6.17 2.08 6.09
CA VAL A 68 6.90 2.69 4.98
C VAL A 68 7.22 4.15 5.28
N PHE A 69 6.26 4.93 5.79
CA PHE A 69 6.50 6.31 6.20
C PHE A 69 7.55 6.41 7.32
N THR A 70 7.41 5.60 8.37
CA THR A 70 8.36 5.62 9.50
C THR A 70 9.76 5.22 9.04
N TYR A 71 9.87 4.26 8.13
CA TYR A 71 11.13 3.85 7.53
C TYR A 71 11.77 4.98 6.70
N ALA A 72 10.99 5.63 5.83
CA ALA A 72 11.47 6.75 5.02
C ALA A 72 11.96 7.90 5.92
N LYS A 73 11.18 8.27 6.93
CA LYS A 73 11.56 9.29 7.91
C LYS A 73 12.87 8.97 8.63
N ARG A 74 13.03 7.71 9.08
CA ARG A 74 14.25 7.27 9.77
C ARG A 74 15.48 7.29 8.87
N LYS A 75 15.36 6.91 7.60
CA LYS A 75 16.48 6.90 6.66
C LYS A 75 16.97 8.28 6.26
N GLN A 76 16.13 9.30 6.46
CA GLN A 76 16.46 10.67 6.14
C GLN A 76 17.11 11.44 7.30
N THR A 77 17.00 10.90 8.52
CA THR A 77 17.61 11.49 9.72
C THR A 77 19.04 10.98 9.87
#